data_AF-A0A3A4ANV8-F1
#
_entry.id   AF-A0A3A4ANV8-F1
#
_cell.length_a   1.000
_cell.length_b   1.000
_cell.length_c   1.000
_cell.angle_alpha   90.00
_cell.angle_beta   90.00
_cell.angle_gamma   90.00
#
_symmetry.space_group_name_H-M   'P 1'
#
loop_
_entity.id
_entity.type
_entity.pdbx_description
1 polymer ?
#
loop_
_entity_poly.entity_id
_entity_poly.type
_entity_poly.pdbx_seq_one_letter_code
_entity_poly.pdbx_strand_id
1 'polypeptide(L)' 'MARAPEVQQCYAVAGEWDYAVMLVARDLAHCHELGNLLFKDAPNVKRYVTLPVFNAVKTGAYIPLP' A
#
# COMPACT_ATOMS: atom_id res chain seq x y z
N MET A 1 -0.35 1.17 9.67
CA MET A 1 -0.84 0.41 8.49
C MET A 1 -2.09 -0.41 8.80
N ALA A 2 -2.06 -1.44 9.64
CA ALA A 2 -3.18 -2.37 9.83
C ALA A 2 -4.53 -1.78 10.32
N ARG A 3 -4.54 -0.56 10.87
CA ARG A 3 -5.75 0.13 11.34
C ARG A 3 -6.18 1.29 10.44
N ALA A 4 -5.44 1.57 9.37
CA ALA A 4 -5.75 2.65 8.44
C ALA A 4 -6.74 2.15 7.38
N PRO A 5 -7.94 2.72 7.26
CA PRO A 5 -8.97 2.25 6.32
C PRO A 5 -8.55 2.39 4.86
N GLU A 6 -7.59 3.28 4.56
CA GLU A 6 -7.04 3.48 3.22
C GLU A 6 -6.13 2.33 2.78
N VAL A 7 -5.63 1.51 3.72
CA VAL A 7 -4.85 0.31 3.43
C VAL A 7 -5.80 -0.84 3.11
N GLN A 8 -5.92 -1.16 1.83
CA GLN A 8 -6.76 -2.28 1.37
C GLN A 8 -6.07 -3.63 1.63
N GLN A 9 -4.76 -3.71 1.38
CA GLN A 9 -3.98 -4.93 1.56
C GLN A 9 -2.56 -4.59 2.02
N CYS A 10 -1.97 -5.47 2.82
CA CYS A 10 -0.60 -5.34 3.29
C CYS A 10 0.02 -6.74 3.42
N TYR A 11 1.13 -6.96 2.73
CA TYR A 11 1.82 -8.25 2.67
C TYR A 11 3.24 -8.08 3.14
N ALA A 12 3.70 -8.94 4.05
CA ALA A 12 5.13 -9.15 4.25
C ALA A 12 5.67 -9.91 3.03
N VAL A 13 6.77 -9.43 2.44
CA VAL A 13 7.34 -10.00 1.22
C VAL A 13 8.81 -10.35 1.43
N ALA A 14 9.28 -11.36 0.71
CA ALA A 14 10.72 -11.62 0.61
C ALA A 14 11.31 -10.73 -0.49
N GLY A 15 12.51 -10.17 -0.27
CA GLY A 15 13.24 -9.41 -1.28
C GLY A 15 13.84 -8.11 -0.75
N GLU A 16 13.95 -7.11 -1.63
CA GLU A 16 14.52 -5.79 -1.30
C GLU A 16 13.65 -4.98 -0.30
N TRP A 17 12.34 -5.22 -0.31
CA TRP A 17 11.37 -4.53 0.53
C TRP A 17 10.77 -5.51 1.52
N ASP A 18 10.49 -5.05 2.74
CA ASP A 18 9.89 -5.89 3.79
C ASP A 18 8.37 -6.04 3.62
N TYR A 19 7.72 -5.02 3.04
CA TYR A 19 6.27 -4.95 2.90
C TYR A 19 5.84 -4.40 1.53
N ALA A 20 4.77 -4.98 0.98
CA ALA A 20 4.00 -4.44 -0.13
C ALA A 20 2.61 -4.03 0.34
N VAL A 21 2.22 -2.78 0.07
CA VAL A 21 0.98 -2.19 0.58
C VAL A 21 0.13 -1.67 -0.59
N MET A 22 -1.11 -2.16 -0.69
CA MET A 22 -2.12 -1.61 -1.59
C MET A 22 -2.93 -0.56 -0.83
N LEU A 23 -2.84 0.69 -1.29
CA LEU A 23 -3.47 1.84 -0.67
C LEU A 23 -4.45 2.51 -1.65
N VAL A 24 -5.60 2.95 -1.15
CA VAL A 24 -6.61 3.69 -1.92
C VAL A 24 -6.71 5.11 -1.38
N ALA A 25 -6.55 6.10 -2.26
CA ALA A 25 -6.68 7.51 -1.94
C ALA A 25 -7.69 8.17 -2.88
N ARG A 26 -8.32 9.27 -2.44
CA ARG A 26 -9.29 10.02 -3.25
C ARG A 26 -8.61 10.80 -4.39
N ASP A 27 -7.37 11.21 -4.17
CA ASP A 27 -6.53 11.95 -5.11
C ASP A 27 -5.04 11.82 -4.70
N LEU A 28 -4.16 12.49 -5.46
CA LEU A 28 -2.72 12.45 -5.20
C LEU A 28 -2.31 13.20 -3.92
N ALA A 29 -3.03 14.27 -3.54
CA ALA A 29 -2.73 15.02 -2.33
C ALA A 29 -3.00 14.16 -1.09
N HIS A 30 -4.16 13.49 -1.05
CA HIS A 30 -4.49 12.52 -0.03
C HIS A 30 -3.48 11.36 0.01
N CYS A 31 -3.01 10.88 -1.15
CA CYS A 31 -1.95 9.87 -1.21
C CYS A 31 -0.65 10.34 -0.55
N HIS A 32 -0.23 11.59 -0.78
CA HIS A 32 0.95 12.16 -0.13
C HIS A 32 0.78 12.33 1.38
N GLU A 33 -0.40 12.78 1.84
CA GLU A 33 -0.73 12.87 3.26
C GLU A 33 -0.64 11.51 3.94
N LEU A 34 -1.25 10.48 3.35
CA LEU A 34 -1.18 9.10 3.83
C LEU A 34 0.26 8.58 3.80
N GLY A 35 1.02 8.93 2.76
CA GLY A 35 2.43 8.56 2.64
C GLY A 35 3.26 9.09 3.80
N ASN A 36 3.04 10.35 4.17
CA ASN A 36 3.71 10.96 5.32
C ASN A 36 3.29 10.27 6.63
N LEU A 37 1.98 10.19 6.89
CA LEU A 37 1.42 9.65 8.12
C LEU A 37 1.77 8.18 8.37
N LEU A 38 1.71 7.35 7.31
CA LEU A 38 1.83 5.90 7.44
C LEU A 38 3.27 5.39 7.28
N PHE A 39 4.12 6.12 6.56
CA PHE A 39 5.46 5.65 6.18
C PHE A 39 6.56 6.63 6.57
N LYS A 40 6.45 7.92 6.24
CA LYS A 40 7.54 8.87 6.52
C LYS A 40 7.74 9.14 8.01
N ASP A 41 6.63 9.29 8.74
CA ASP A 41 6.64 9.61 10.17
C ASP A 41 6.69 8.32 11.03
N ALA A 42 6.68 7.15 10.40
CA ALA A 42 6.80 5.87 11.09
C ALA A 42 8.26 5.60 11.48
N PRO A 43 8.58 5.47 12.78
CA PRO A 43 9.96 5.38 13.26
C PRO A 43 10.71 4.13 12.76
N ASN A 44 9.98 3.12 12.31
CA ASN A 44 10.51 1.85 11.83
C ASN A 44 10.60 1.74 10.29
N VAL A 45 10.26 2.81 9.55
CA VAL A 45 10.33 2.81 8.08
C VAL A 45 11.54 3.60 7.63
N LYS A 46 12.52 2.91 7.03
CA LYS A 46 13.77 3.54 6.57
C LYS A 46 13.63 4.28 5.25
N ARG A 47 12.83 3.72 4.34
CA ARG A 47 12.52 4.27 3.01
C ARG A 47 11.23 3.62 2.51
N TYR A 48 10.50 4.32 1.65
CA TYR A 48 9.37 3.77 0.91
C TYR A 48 9.33 4.37 -0.50
N VAL A 49 8.65 3.68 -1.40
CA VAL A 49 8.34 4.18 -2.75
C VAL A 49 6.84 4.05 -2.97
N THR A 50 6.25 5.02 -3.66
CA THR A 50 4.86 4.93 -4.11
C THR A 50 4.83 4.63 -5.60
N LEU A 51 4.09 3.59 -5.98
CA LEU A 51 3.86 3.21 -7.38
C LEU A 51 2.38 3.49 -7.72
N PRO A 52 2.07 4.58 -8.46
CA PRO A 52 0.70 4.87 -8.85
C PRO A 52 0.15 3.81 -9.82
N VAL A 53 -1.04 3.29 -9.52
CA VAL A 53 -1.76 2.40 -10.44
C VAL A 53 -2.50 3.24 -11.47
N PHE A 54 -1.98 3.29 -12.70
CA PHE A 54 -2.64 4.03 -13.80
C PHE A 54 -3.76 3.23 -14.47
N ASN A 55 -3.61 1.90 -14.55
CA ASN A 55 -4.60 1.02 -15.14
C ASN A 55 -4.64 -0.33 -14.41
N ALA A 56 -5.78 -0.65 -13.79
CA ALA A 56 -5.98 -1.91 -13.07
C ALA A 56 -6.54 -2.98 -14.01
N VAL A 57 -5.65 -3.76 -14.63
CA VAL A 57 -6.03 -4.78 -15.64
C VAL A 57 -6.74 -5.99 -15.03
N LYS A 58 -6.37 -6.39 -13.81
CA LYS A 58 -6.99 -7.51 -13.07
C LYS A 58 -6.97 -7.19 -11.57
N THR A 59 -8.09 -7.40 -10.90
CA THR A 59 -8.26 -7.12 -9.47
C THR A 59 -9.05 -8.22 -8.78
N GLY A 60 -9.11 -8.15 -7.44
CA GLY A 60 -9.85 -9.09 -6.60
C GLY A 60 -8.96 -10.12 -5.89
N ALA A 61 -9.56 -10.80 -4.91
CA ALA A 61 -8.91 -11.86 -4.13
C ALA A 61 -9.56 -13.23 -4.34
N TYR A 62 -10.42 -13.35 -5.36
CA TYR A 62 -11.11 -14.60 -5.65
C TYR A 62 -10.09 -15.68 -6.04
N ILE A 63 -10.19 -16.82 -5.36
CA ILE A 63 -9.45 -18.02 -5.66
C ILE A 63 -10.46 -19.08 -6.12
N PRO A 64 -10.36 -19.58 -7.36
CA PRO A 64 -11.16 -20.73 -7.77
C PRO A 64 -10.75 -21.93 -6.93
N LEU A 65 -11.72 -22.53 -6.25
CA LEU A 65 -11.56 -23.78 -5.53
C LEU A 65 -11.95 -24.96 -6.45
N PRO A 66 -11.37 -26.15 -6.25
CA PRO A 66 -11.76 -27.37 -6.97
C PRO A 66 -13.23 -27.75 -6.79
#